data_AF-A0A1M7MC07-F1
#
_entry.id   AF-A0A1M7MC07-F1
#
_cell.length_a   1.000
_cell.length_b   1.000
_cell.length_c   1.000
_cell.angle_alpha   90.00
_cell.angle_beta   90.00
_cell.angle_gamma   90.00
#
_symmetry.space_group_name_H-M   'P 1'
#
loop_
_entity.id
_entity.type
_entity.pdbx_description
1 polymer ?
#
loop_
_entity_poly.entity_id
_entity_poly.type
_entity_poly.pdbx_seq_one_letter_code
_entity_poly.pdbx_strand_id
1 'polypeptide(L)'
;MENVTEAFTYTYTPREYHYTLYYYDQSGQLVKTVPPKGVHPLASDQVDRVINQGTEVNPAHTLPSYYRYDSRNQLRIQESPDGGESDFWYDRAGQLRLSQNAVQSAADAYSYTRYDHLGRVVETGEMESTESRSQLLENIEDPGFPDHQTYTCYDITLTSYDQPISGKYPGFEQEYLRTRVSWTAMVEKDRTDTIFTAYSYDAHED
;
A
#
# COMPACT_ATOMS: atom_id res chain seq x y z
N MET A 1 37.57 -17.15 54.32
CA MET A 1 36.59 -16.20 53.77
C MET A 1 35.77 -16.98 52.77
N GLU A 2 34.56 -17.38 53.15
CA GLU A 2 33.61 -17.99 52.22
C GLU A 2 33.09 -16.89 51.30
N ASN A 3 33.29 -17.07 50.00
CA ASN A 3 32.64 -16.23 49.00
C ASN A 3 31.16 -16.59 49.00
N VAL A 4 30.32 -15.66 49.43
CA VAL A 4 28.87 -15.81 49.36
C VAL A 4 28.45 -15.57 47.91
N THR A 5 28.01 -16.61 47.23
CA THR A 5 27.40 -16.51 45.90
C THR A 5 25.90 -16.31 46.09
N GLU A 6 25.42 -15.08 45.90
CA GLU A 6 23.98 -14.80 45.83
C GLU A 6 23.46 -15.14 44.43
N ALA A 7 22.40 -15.96 44.37
CA ALA A 7 21.64 -16.21 43.16
C ALA A 7 20.27 -15.55 43.31
N PHE A 8 20.00 -14.52 42.52
CA PHE A 8 18.68 -13.88 42.47
C PHE A 8 17.85 -14.51 41.36
N THR A 9 16.81 -15.26 41.74
CA THR A 9 15.90 -15.92 40.80
C THR A 9 14.55 -15.22 40.81
N TYR A 10 14.16 -14.62 39.69
CA TYR A 10 12.84 -14.00 39.51
C TYR A 10 12.01 -14.85 38.55
N THR A 11 10.91 -15.41 39.05
CA THR A 11 9.93 -16.13 38.22
C THR A 11 8.80 -15.18 37.82
N TYR A 12 8.75 -14.85 36.54
CA TYR A 12 7.65 -14.09 35.94
C TYR A 12 6.93 -14.95 34.94
N THR A 13 5.60 -14.98 35.02
CA THR A 13 4.75 -15.55 33.97
C THR A 13 4.29 -14.39 33.10
N PRO A 14 4.78 -14.28 31.85
CA PRO A 14 4.30 -13.28 30.92
C PRO A 14 2.80 -13.44 30.71
N ARG A 15 2.02 -12.40 31.03
CA ARG A 15 0.59 -12.32 30.73
C ARG A 15 0.30 -11.48 29.48
N GLU A 16 1.36 -11.12 28.76
CA GLU A 16 1.25 -10.39 27.51
C GLU A 16 0.99 -11.40 26.39
N TYR A 17 -0.25 -11.43 25.89
CA TYR A 17 -0.66 -12.34 24.80
C TYR A 17 -0.85 -11.61 23.48
N HIS A 18 -0.87 -10.26 23.49
CA HIS A 18 -1.23 -9.44 22.34
C HIS A 18 -0.19 -8.35 22.10
N TYR A 19 0.99 -8.74 21.64
CA TYR A 19 2.01 -7.80 21.18
C TYR A 19 2.35 -8.08 19.72
N THR A 20 2.48 -7.00 18.95
CA THR A 20 2.93 -7.03 17.56
C THR A 20 4.37 -6.55 17.55
N LEU A 21 5.27 -7.29 16.92
CA LEU A 21 6.66 -6.86 16.78
C LEU A 21 6.82 -6.00 15.52
N TYR A 22 7.57 -4.91 15.66
CA TYR A 22 7.96 -4.02 14.58
C TYR A 22 9.48 -3.97 14.52
N TYR A 23 10.04 -4.28 13.35
CA TYR A 23 11.48 -4.24 13.11
C TYR A 23 11.80 -3.07 12.20
N TYR A 24 12.80 -2.31 12.59
CA TYR A 24 13.26 -1.15 11.84
C TYR A 24 14.71 -1.36 11.39
N ASP A 25 15.05 -0.81 10.23
CA ASP A 25 16.44 -0.72 9.80
C ASP A 25 17.19 0.40 10.54
N GLN A 26 18.47 0.60 10.22
CA GLN A 26 19.31 1.64 10.82
C GLN A 26 18.85 3.07 10.47
N SER A 27 18.07 3.22 9.40
CA SER A 27 17.50 4.50 8.96
C SER A 27 16.12 4.78 9.59
N GLY A 28 15.58 3.84 10.37
CA GLY A 28 14.27 3.93 11.00
C GLY A 28 13.09 3.53 10.11
N GLN A 29 13.34 2.86 8.98
CA GLN A 29 12.28 2.34 8.10
C GLN A 29 11.72 1.02 8.63
N LEU A 30 10.40 0.85 8.61
CA LEU A 30 9.72 -0.38 9.07
C LEU A 30 9.94 -1.52 8.07
N VAL A 31 10.83 -2.47 8.35
CA VAL A 31 11.18 -3.54 7.39
C VAL A 31 10.44 -4.85 7.62
N LYS A 32 9.90 -5.07 8.82
CA LYS A 32 9.17 -6.29 9.15
C LYS A 32 8.16 -6.08 10.26
N THR A 33 6.99 -6.72 10.14
CA THR A 33 6.01 -6.85 11.23
C THR A 33 5.73 -8.32 11.52
N VAL A 34 5.41 -8.62 12.78
CA VAL A 34 4.97 -9.96 13.21
C VAL A 34 3.71 -9.80 14.06
N PRO A 35 2.55 -10.34 13.62
CA PRO A 35 1.32 -10.25 14.39
C PRO A 35 1.39 -11.11 15.65
N PRO A 36 0.54 -10.89 16.67
CA PRO A 36 0.62 -11.60 17.95
C PRO A 36 0.66 -13.13 17.83
N LYS A 37 -0.12 -13.70 16.91
CA LYS A 37 -0.14 -15.15 16.63
C LYS A 37 1.20 -15.69 16.10
N GLY A 38 1.98 -14.85 15.46
CA GLY A 38 3.28 -15.16 14.87
C GLY A 38 4.46 -15.02 15.83
N VAL A 39 4.25 -14.42 17.00
CA VAL A 39 5.34 -14.13 17.93
C VAL A 39 5.67 -15.34 18.79
N HIS A 40 6.81 -15.96 18.50
CA HIS A 40 7.42 -17.02 19.30
C HIS A 40 8.69 -16.51 20.00
N PRO A 41 8.63 -16.14 21.29
CA PRO A 41 9.82 -15.77 22.07
C PRO A 41 10.82 -16.92 22.21
N LEU A 42 12.05 -16.58 22.59
CA LEU A 42 13.06 -17.58 22.93
C LEU A 42 12.61 -18.41 24.14
N ALA A 43 12.81 -19.73 24.07
CA ALA A 43 12.68 -20.62 25.21
C ALA A 43 13.79 -20.37 26.23
N SER A 44 13.61 -20.81 27.48
CA SER A 44 14.58 -20.55 28.56
C SER A 44 15.99 -21.08 28.27
N ASP A 45 16.10 -22.26 27.65
CA ASP A 45 17.39 -22.83 27.23
C ASP A 45 18.08 -22.00 26.13
N GLN A 46 17.29 -21.34 25.28
CA GLN A 46 17.81 -20.45 24.24
C GLN A 46 18.31 -19.14 24.87
N VAL A 47 17.57 -18.60 25.85
CA VAL A 47 17.99 -17.42 26.62
C VAL A 47 19.30 -17.70 27.35
N ASP A 48 19.44 -18.85 28.00
CA ASP A 48 20.67 -19.23 28.71
C ASP A 48 21.87 -19.35 27.77
N ARG A 49 21.67 -19.85 26.55
CA ARG A 49 22.73 -19.90 25.52
C ARG A 49 23.16 -18.51 25.05
N VAL A 50 22.23 -17.57 24.92
CA VAL A 50 22.55 -16.19 24.56
C VAL A 50 23.35 -15.52 25.69
N ILE A 51 22.86 -15.60 26.93
CA ILE A 51 23.43 -14.88 28.08
C ILE A 51 24.77 -15.50 28.52
N ASN A 52 24.83 -16.82 28.67
CA ASN A 52 25.96 -17.48 29.31
C ASN A 52 27.01 -18.01 28.31
N GLN A 53 26.61 -18.27 27.07
CA GLN A 53 27.49 -18.85 26.04
C GLN A 53 27.78 -17.89 24.90
N GLY A 54 27.18 -16.69 24.89
CA GLY A 54 27.36 -15.69 23.83
C GLY A 54 26.91 -16.18 22.45
N THR A 55 26.01 -17.17 22.38
CA THR A 55 25.52 -17.71 21.11
C THR A 55 24.41 -16.83 20.58
N GLU A 56 24.50 -16.38 19.33
CA GLU A 56 23.41 -15.66 18.68
C GLU A 56 22.25 -16.63 18.39
N VAL A 57 21.12 -16.41 19.05
CA VAL A 57 19.89 -17.18 18.83
C VAL A 57 18.77 -16.22 18.51
N ASN A 58 18.26 -16.31 17.28
CA ASN A 58 17.14 -15.49 16.83
C ASN A 58 15.81 -16.27 17.02
N PRO A 59 14.76 -15.62 17.58
CA PRO A 59 13.46 -16.26 17.73
C PRO A 59 12.83 -16.59 16.36
N ALA A 60 12.27 -17.78 16.27
CA ALA A 60 11.65 -18.30 15.05
C ALA A 60 10.19 -17.84 14.92
N HIS A 61 9.99 -16.53 14.72
CA HIS A 61 8.67 -15.96 14.49
C HIS A 61 8.03 -16.49 13.19
N THR A 62 6.70 -16.62 13.19
CA THR A 62 5.91 -17.02 12.02
C THR A 62 5.03 -15.86 11.55
N LEU A 63 4.41 -15.99 10.37
CA LEU A 63 3.55 -14.96 9.78
C LEU A 63 4.20 -13.56 9.65
N PRO A 64 5.50 -13.43 9.28
CA PRO A 64 6.09 -12.12 9.11
C PRO A 64 5.52 -11.44 7.86
N SER A 65 5.32 -10.13 7.92
CA SER A 65 5.20 -9.30 6.72
C SER A 65 6.49 -8.50 6.54
N TYR A 66 6.97 -8.38 5.30
CA TYR A 66 8.20 -7.69 4.95
C TYR A 66 7.91 -6.46 4.08
N TYR A 67 8.75 -5.45 4.21
CA TYR A 67 8.63 -4.19 3.47
C TYR A 67 10.00 -3.78 2.94
N ARG A 68 10.04 -3.31 1.70
CA ARG A 68 11.25 -2.76 1.08
C ARG A 68 10.95 -1.39 0.53
N TYR A 69 11.86 -0.46 0.73
CA TYR A 69 11.71 0.94 0.33
C TYR A 69 12.75 1.31 -0.72
N ASP A 70 12.47 2.37 -1.47
CA ASP A 70 13.47 3.03 -2.30
C ASP A 70 14.25 4.12 -1.53
N SER A 71 15.16 4.79 -2.24
CA SER A 71 15.97 5.88 -1.69
C SER A 71 15.18 7.15 -1.35
N ARG A 72 13.91 7.24 -1.75
CA ARG A 72 12.98 8.33 -1.39
C ARG A 72 12.06 7.94 -0.24
N ASN A 73 12.33 6.81 0.42
CA ASN A 73 11.51 6.29 1.52
C ASN A 73 10.09 5.89 1.09
N GLN A 74 9.91 5.50 -0.18
CA GLN A 74 8.63 5.04 -0.72
C GLN A 74 8.59 3.51 -0.71
N LEU A 75 7.46 2.91 -0.33
CA LEU A 75 7.28 1.46 -0.26
C LEU A 75 7.31 0.86 -1.66
N ARG A 76 8.29 0.02 -1.98
CA ARG A 76 8.43 -0.63 -3.28
C ARG A 76 7.86 -2.03 -3.32
N ILE A 77 8.05 -2.79 -2.24
CA ILE A 77 7.61 -4.19 -2.15
C ILE A 77 7.03 -4.39 -0.75
N GLN A 78 5.87 -5.02 -0.70
CA GLN A 78 5.27 -5.57 0.51
C GLN A 78 5.05 -7.06 0.31
N GLU A 79 5.52 -7.88 1.24
CA GLU A 79 5.22 -9.31 1.25
C GLU A 79 4.47 -9.65 2.52
N SER A 80 3.31 -10.30 2.41
CA SER A 80 2.52 -10.75 3.55
C SER A 80 2.18 -12.24 3.44
N PRO A 81 1.99 -12.94 4.57
CA PRO A 81 1.70 -14.38 4.55
C PRO A 81 0.41 -14.73 3.80
N ASP A 82 -0.58 -13.84 3.85
CA ASP A 82 -1.91 -14.06 3.29
C ASP A 82 -2.03 -13.48 1.86
N GLY A 83 -1.45 -12.30 1.62
CA GLY A 83 -1.57 -11.57 0.35
C GLY A 83 -0.43 -11.83 -0.64
N GLY A 84 0.63 -12.52 -0.24
CA GLY A 84 1.83 -12.68 -1.05
C GLY A 84 2.59 -11.37 -1.24
N GLU A 85 3.34 -11.29 -2.35
CA GLU A 85 4.10 -10.10 -2.75
C GLU A 85 3.18 -9.07 -3.44
N SER A 86 3.43 -7.79 -3.17
CA SER A 86 2.81 -6.65 -3.83
C SER A 86 3.90 -5.63 -4.17
N ASP A 87 4.02 -5.31 -5.45
CA ASP A 87 4.95 -4.31 -5.97
C ASP A 87 4.26 -2.97 -6.21
N PHE A 88 5.03 -1.89 -6.03
CA PHE A 88 4.57 -0.51 -6.20
C PHE A 88 5.60 0.28 -7.00
N TRP A 89 5.12 1.04 -7.99
CA TRP A 89 5.95 1.85 -8.87
C TRP A 89 5.47 3.30 -8.91
N TYR A 90 6.41 4.19 -8.67
CA TYR A 90 6.20 5.63 -8.59
C TYR A 90 6.88 6.34 -9.74
N ASP A 91 6.30 7.43 -10.20
CA ASP A 91 6.96 8.36 -11.12
C ASP A 91 8.00 9.23 -10.39
N ARG A 92 8.67 10.12 -11.14
CA ARG A 92 9.65 11.06 -10.57
C ARG A 92 9.04 12.09 -9.63
N ALA A 93 7.74 12.37 -9.73
CA ALA A 93 7.03 13.24 -8.80
C ALA A 93 6.69 12.52 -7.47
N GLY A 94 6.92 11.21 -7.40
CA GLY A 94 6.66 10.38 -6.22
C GLY A 94 5.21 9.90 -6.15
N GLN A 95 4.46 9.97 -7.24
CA GLN A 95 3.07 9.52 -7.31
C GLN A 95 3.02 8.04 -7.67
N LEU A 96 2.17 7.27 -6.99
CA LEU A 96 1.99 5.85 -7.31
C LEU A 96 1.29 5.75 -8.66
N ARG A 97 1.96 5.16 -9.66
CA ARG A 97 1.44 5.02 -11.02
C ARG A 97 0.93 3.63 -11.31
N LEU A 98 1.63 2.61 -10.81
CA LEU A 98 1.26 1.21 -10.93
C LEU A 98 1.46 0.49 -9.60
N SER A 99 0.61 -0.49 -9.33
CA SER A 99 0.85 -1.51 -8.32
C SER A 99 0.37 -2.86 -8.82
N GLN A 100 0.97 -3.93 -8.32
CA GLN A 100 0.60 -5.29 -8.69
C GLN A 100 0.69 -6.18 -7.47
N ASN A 101 -0.42 -6.80 -7.09
CA ASN A 101 -0.43 -7.85 -6.06
C ASN A 101 -0.18 -9.24 -6.66
N ALA A 102 0.01 -10.25 -5.82
CA ALA A 102 0.32 -11.62 -6.25
C ALA A 102 -0.76 -12.24 -7.17
N VAL A 103 -2.04 -11.92 -6.95
CA VAL A 103 -3.14 -12.41 -7.80
C VAL A 103 -3.08 -11.75 -9.18
N GLN A 104 -2.87 -10.44 -9.21
CA GLN A 104 -2.72 -9.66 -10.44
C GLN A 104 -1.46 -10.05 -11.22
N SER A 105 -0.35 -10.33 -10.53
CA SER A 105 0.89 -10.81 -11.14
C SER A 105 0.69 -12.14 -11.87
N ALA A 106 -0.09 -13.05 -11.30
CA ALA A 106 -0.44 -14.32 -11.96
C ALA A 106 -1.40 -14.15 -13.17
N ALA A 107 -2.04 -12.99 -13.30
CA ALA A 107 -3.02 -12.69 -14.34
C ALA A 107 -2.55 -11.62 -15.35
N ASP A 108 -1.28 -11.22 -15.31
CA ASP A 108 -0.74 -10.12 -16.12
C ASP A 108 -1.56 -8.82 -16.00
N ALA A 109 -2.08 -8.57 -14.79
CA ALA A 109 -2.89 -7.41 -14.47
C ALA A 109 -2.15 -6.45 -13.53
N TYR A 110 -2.57 -5.19 -13.50
CA TYR A 110 -2.00 -4.13 -12.67
C TYR A 110 -3.10 -3.16 -12.26
N SER A 111 -3.03 -2.65 -11.03
CA SER A 111 -3.78 -1.45 -10.67
C SER A 111 -3.00 -0.22 -11.09
N TYR A 112 -3.67 0.77 -11.67
CA TYR A 112 -3.04 2.02 -12.12
C TYR A 112 -3.71 3.25 -11.52
N THR A 113 -2.99 4.37 -11.54
CA THR A 113 -3.52 5.68 -11.15
C THR A 113 -2.98 6.77 -12.06
N ARG A 114 -3.88 7.65 -12.51
CA ARG A 114 -3.56 8.84 -13.30
C ARG A 114 -3.89 10.10 -12.52
N TYR A 115 -3.08 11.12 -12.77
CA TYR A 115 -3.13 12.39 -12.07
C TYR A 115 -3.29 13.53 -13.05
N ASP A 116 -3.95 14.61 -12.62
CA ASP A 116 -3.89 15.88 -13.34
C ASP A 116 -2.56 16.62 -13.10
N HIS A 117 -2.41 17.76 -13.75
CA HIS A 117 -1.22 18.61 -13.63
C HIS A 117 -1.02 19.24 -12.22
N LEU A 118 -2.01 19.12 -11.32
CA LEU A 118 -1.91 19.52 -9.91
C LEU A 118 -1.58 18.33 -8.99
N GLY A 119 -1.49 17.12 -9.55
CA GLY A 119 -1.22 15.90 -8.80
C GLY A 119 -2.46 15.33 -8.09
N ARG A 120 -3.66 15.69 -8.52
CA ARG A 120 -4.91 15.09 -8.00
C ARG A 120 -5.26 13.85 -8.83
N VAL A 121 -5.75 12.81 -8.17
CA VAL A 121 -6.19 11.57 -8.84
C VAL A 121 -7.39 11.89 -9.73
N VAL A 122 -7.27 11.62 -11.03
CA VAL A 122 -8.35 11.77 -12.01
C VAL A 122 -8.90 10.44 -12.52
N GLU A 123 -8.12 9.38 -12.42
CA GLU A 123 -8.53 8.05 -12.86
C GLU A 123 -7.77 6.98 -12.08
N THR A 124 -8.49 5.94 -11.65
CA THR A 124 -7.92 4.70 -11.10
C THR A 124 -8.63 3.53 -11.73
N GLY A 125 -7.94 2.42 -11.91
CA GLY A 125 -8.59 1.19 -12.35
C GLY A 125 -7.59 0.04 -12.42
N GLU A 126 -8.00 -1.02 -13.11
CA GLU A 126 -7.13 -2.11 -13.46
C GLU A 126 -6.81 -2.11 -14.95
N MET A 127 -5.60 -2.55 -15.30
CA MET A 127 -5.17 -2.76 -16.67
C MET A 127 -4.59 -4.16 -16.83
N GLU A 128 -4.84 -4.78 -17.99
CA GLU A 128 -4.17 -6.00 -18.42
C GLU A 128 -3.00 -5.64 -19.36
N SER A 129 -1.82 -6.22 -19.13
CA SER A 129 -0.68 -6.06 -20.03
C SER A 129 0.31 -7.22 -19.92
N THR A 130 0.66 -7.81 -21.06
CA THR A 130 1.71 -8.83 -21.20
C THR A 130 3.08 -8.23 -21.56
N GLU A 131 3.18 -6.91 -21.61
CA GLU A 131 4.44 -6.22 -21.82
C GLU A 131 5.41 -6.51 -20.66
N SER A 132 6.71 -6.49 -20.95
CA SER A 132 7.68 -6.64 -19.87
C SER A 132 7.58 -5.47 -18.91
N ARG A 133 7.79 -5.73 -17.63
CA ARG A 133 7.79 -4.68 -16.59
C ARG A 133 8.66 -3.48 -16.97
N SER A 134 9.85 -3.70 -17.53
CA SER A 134 10.74 -2.60 -17.92
C SER A 134 10.09 -1.64 -18.93
N GLN A 135 9.31 -2.14 -19.89
CA GLN A 135 8.60 -1.31 -20.87
C GLN A 135 7.49 -0.50 -20.21
N LEU A 136 6.70 -1.12 -19.32
CA LEU A 136 5.68 -0.40 -18.56
C LEU A 136 6.29 0.74 -17.74
N LEU A 137 7.43 0.50 -17.11
CA LEU A 137 8.14 1.49 -16.30
C LEU A 137 8.80 2.62 -17.10
N GLU A 138 8.93 2.51 -18.42
CA GLU A 138 9.32 3.64 -19.27
C GLU A 138 8.15 4.62 -19.45
N ASN A 139 6.91 4.13 -19.39
CA ASN A 139 5.70 4.92 -19.63
C ASN A 139 5.10 5.55 -18.36
N ILE A 140 5.50 5.13 -17.15
CA ILE A 140 4.93 5.67 -15.90
C ILE A 140 5.17 7.18 -15.71
N GLU A 141 6.10 7.78 -16.44
CA GLU A 141 6.33 9.23 -16.39
C GLU A 141 5.34 10.02 -17.26
N ASP A 142 4.65 9.36 -18.20
CA ASP A 142 3.64 9.98 -19.04
C ASP A 142 2.32 10.15 -18.26
N PRO A 143 1.79 11.37 -18.07
CA PRO A 143 0.48 11.57 -17.43
C PRO A 143 -0.69 10.87 -18.15
N GLY A 144 -0.54 10.59 -19.46
CA GLY A 144 -1.50 9.88 -20.28
C GLY A 144 -1.58 8.38 -19.99
N PHE A 145 -0.54 7.80 -19.37
CA PHE A 145 -0.42 6.36 -19.18
C PHE A 145 -1.24 5.82 -17.98
N PRO A 146 -1.94 4.69 -18.12
CA PRO A 146 -2.19 3.96 -19.37
C PRO A 146 -3.25 4.66 -20.24
N ASP A 147 -3.06 4.64 -21.56
CA ASP A 147 -4.08 5.09 -22.51
C ASP A 147 -5.04 3.96 -22.87
N HIS A 148 -6.33 4.27 -22.98
CA HIS A 148 -7.37 3.27 -23.22
C HIS A 148 -7.42 2.78 -24.69
N GLN A 149 -6.58 3.31 -25.58
CA GLN A 149 -6.47 2.82 -26.97
C GLN A 149 -5.48 1.67 -27.08
N THR A 150 -4.43 1.69 -26.27
CA THR A 150 -3.34 0.72 -26.25
C THR A 150 -3.58 -0.35 -25.18
N TYR A 151 -4.08 0.05 -24.01
CA TYR A 151 -4.27 -0.85 -22.86
C TYR A 151 -5.73 -1.17 -22.63
N THR A 152 -6.02 -2.44 -22.33
CA THR A 152 -7.33 -2.85 -21.84
C THR A 152 -7.44 -2.44 -20.39
N CYS A 153 -8.23 -1.41 -20.12
CA CYS A 153 -8.53 -0.94 -18.77
C CYS A 153 -9.97 -1.26 -18.37
N TYR A 154 -10.19 -1.65 -17.12
CA TYR A 154 -11.50 -1.98 -16.58
C TYR A 154 -11.58 -1.63 -15.08
N ASP A 155 -12.78 -1.73 -14.51
CA ASP A 155 -13.08 -1.30 -13.12
C ASP A 155 -12.57 0.12 -12.83
N ILE A 156 -12.89 1.03 -13.76
CA ILE A 156 -12.35 2.39 -13.80
C ILE A 156 -13.21 3.31 -12.95
N THR A 157 -12.56 4.05 -12.05
CA THR A 157 -13.13 5.19 -11.34
C THR A 157 -12.51 6.48 -11.88
N LEU A 158 -13.35 7.34 -12.45
CA LEU A 158 -13.00 8.67 -12.92
C LEU A 158 -13.39 9.70 -11.86
N THR A 159 -12.52 10.70 -11.66
CA THR A 159 -12.78 11.85 -10.78
C THR A 159 -12.47 13.13 -11.54
N SER A 160 -13.46 14.02 -11.61
CA SER A 160 -13.30 15.33 -12.21
C SER A 160 -13.41 16.43 -11.16
N TYR A 161 -12.63 17.49 -11.35
CA TYR A 161 -12.57 18.63 -10.46
C TYR A 161 -12.91 19.91 -11.22
N ASP A 162 -13.30 20.95 -10.48
CA ASP A 162 -13.40 22.34 -10.93
C ASP A 162 -14.47 22.65 -11.99
N GLN A 163 -14.88 21.68 -12.81
CA GLN A 163 -15.75 21.87 -13.97
C GLN A 163 -17.02 21.04 -13.84
N PRO A 164 -18.21 21.62 -14.14
CA PRO A 164 -19.47 20.90 -14.04
C PRO A 164 -19.56 19.76 -15.06
N ILE A 165 -20.29 18.71 -14.70
CA ILE A 165 -20.68 17.64 -15.62
C ILE A 165 -21.69 18.18 -16.63
N SER A 166 -21.44 17.93 -17.91
CA SER A 166 -22.31 18.39 -19.00
C SER A 166 -23.20 17.26 -19.53
N GLY A 167 -24.48 17.57 -19.78
CA GLY A 167 -25.40 16.69 -20.51
C GLY A 167 -25.87 15.42 -19.78
N LYS A 168 -25.53 15.24 -18.49
CA LYS A 168 -25.93 14.05 -17.70
C LYS A 168 -27.17 14.26 -16.83
N TYR A 169 -27.28 15.43 -16.19
CA TYR A 169 -28.36 15.72 -15.24
C TYR A 169 -29.08 17.03 -15.60
N PRO A 170 -30.06 16.99 -16.52
CA PRO A 170 -30.86 18.17 -16.84
C PRO A 170 -31.53 18.73 -15.59
N GLY A 171 -31.35 20.03 -15.33
CA GLY A 171 -31.94 20.72 -14.18
C GLY A 171 -31.15 20.64 -12.87
N PHE A 172 -29.99 19.97 -12.86
CA PHE A 172 -29.03 20.03 -11.75
C PHE A 172 -27.86 20.93 -12.14
N GLU A 173 -27.77 22.11 -11.52
CA GLU A 173 -26.66 23.03 -11.72
C GLU A 173 -25.65 22.88 -10.58
N GLN A 174 -24.38 22.68 -10.95
CA GLN A 174 -23.29 22.53 -10.00
C GLN A 174 -22.63 23.87 -9.73
N GLU A 175 -22.49 24.22 -8.47
CA GLU A 175 -21.94 25.49 -8.01
C GLU A 175 -20.73 25.28 -7.09
N TYR A 176 -19.89 26.32 -6.99
CA TYR A 176 -18.75 26.39 -6.08
C TYR A 176 -17.77 25.21 -6.18
N LEU A 177 -17.40 24.83 -7.41
CA LEU A 177 -16.57 23.65 -7.70
C LEU A 177 -15.06 23.86 -7.61
N ARG A 178 -14.60 25.11 -7.51
CA ARG A 178 -13.17 25.43 -7.50
C ARG A 178 -12.47 24.66 -6.38
N THR A 179 -11.41 23.96 -6.73
CA THR A 179 -10.61 23.03 -5.91
C THR A 179 -11.39 21.86 -5.31
N ARG A 180 -12.59 21.55 -5.80
CA ARG A 180 -13.46 20.48 -5.27
C ARG A 180 -13.74 19.43 -6.33
N VAL A 181 -14.10 18.23 -5.87
CA VAL A 181 -14.60 17.16 -6.75
C VAL A 181 -15.94 17.59 -7.30
N SER A 182 -16.04 17.66 -8.63
CA SER A 182 -17.28 17.98 -9.33
C SER A 182 -18.12 16.75 -9.55
N TRP A 183 -17.54 15.69 -10.09
CA TRP A 183 -18.25 14.43 -10.33
C TRP A 183 -17.30 13.26 -10.31
N THR A 184 -17.86 12.09 -10.03
CA THR A 184 -17.20 10.79 -10.18
C THR A 184 -17.99 9.91 -11.14
N ALA A 185 -17.29 9.02 -11.83
CA ALA A 185 -17.92 8.00 -12.65
C ALA A 185 -17.26 6.65 -12.42
N MET A 186 -18.04 5.58 -12.39
CA MET A 186 -17.55 4.22 -12.24
C MET A 186 -17.97 3.38 -13.45
N VAL A 187 -16.99 2.75 -14.09
CA VAL A 187 -17.15 1.83 -15.22
C VAL A 187 -16.67 0.46 -14.75
N GLU A 188 -17.61 -0.45 -14.50
CA GLU A 188 -17.31 -1.81 -14.06
C GLU A 188 -17.00 -2.72 -15.26
N LYS A 189 -16.11 -3.71 -15.04
CA LYS A 189 -15.84 -4.76 -16.02
C LYS A 189 -17.15 -5.48 -16.38
N ASP A 190 -17.28 -5.83 -17.66
CA ASP A 190 -18.43 -6.56 -18.21
C ASP A 190 -19.80 -5.88 -18.07
N ARG A 191 -19.81 -4.59 -17.72
CA ARG A 191 -21.03 -3.78 -17.65
C ARG A 191 -21.03 -2.69 -18.71
N THR A 192 -22.22 -2.43 -19.24
CA THR A 192 -22.45 -1.39 -20.24
C THR A 192 -22.92 -0.09 -19.61
N ASP A 193 -23.38 -0.13 -18.36
CA ASP A 193 -23.76 1.04 -17.60
C ASP A 193 -22.57 1.67 -16.88
N THR A 194 -22.61 3.01 -16.80
CA THR A 194 -21.65 3.80 -16.03
C THR A 194 -22.43 4.51 -14.93
N ILE A 195 -21.98 4.34 -13.70
CA ILE A 195 -22.58 5.02 -12.55
C ILE A 195 -21.93 6.39 -12.44
N PHE A 196 -22.73 7.45 -12.50
CA PHE A 196 -22.27 8.81 -12.30
C PHE A 196 -22.78 9.34 -10.95
N THR A 197 -21.94 10.11 -10.26
CA THR A 197 -22.32 10.91 -9.09
C THR A 197 -21.81 12.32 -9.30
N ALA A 198 -22.68 13.32 -9.16
CA ALA A 198 -22.31 14.73 -9.29
C ALA A 198 -22.54 15.47 -7.98
N TYR A 199 -21.66 16.41 -7.68
CA TYR A 199 -21.62 17.17 -6.44
C TYR A 199 -21.83 18.65 -6.72
N SER A 200 -22.66 19.30 -5.92
CA SER A 200 -22.76 20.76 -5.84
C SER A 200 -22.54 21.14 -4.39
N TYR A 201 -21.95 22.30 -4.16
CA TYR A 201 -21.59 22.75 -2.83
C TYR A 201 -22.18 24.12 -2.57
N ASP A 202 -22.30 24.49 -1.31
CA ASP A 202 -22.68 25.84 -0.94
C ASP A 202 -21.48 26.80 -1.01
N ALA A 203 -21.81 28.10 -0.99
CA ALA A 203 -20.85 29.16 -0.75
C ALA A 203 -20.18 28.94 0.61
N HIS A 204 -18.86 29.08 0.66
CA HIS A 204 -18.17 29.17 1.94
C HIS A 204 -18.33 30.60 2.46
N GLU A 205 -18.93 30.78 3.63
CA GLU A 205 -18.85 32.07 4.33
C GLU A 205 -17.48 32.13 5.03
N ASP A 206 -16.73 33.20 4.78
CA ASP A 206 -15.45 33.51 5.43
C ASP A 206 -15.64 34.25 6.76
#